data_AF-A0A969BBT7-F1
#
_entry.id   AF-A0A969BBT7-F1
#
_cell.length_a   1.000
_cell.length_b   1.000
_cell.length_c   1.000
_cell.angle_alpha   90.00
_cell.angle_beta   90.00
_cell.angle_gamma   90.00
#
_symmetry.space_group_name_H-M   'P 1'
#
loop_
_entity.id
_entity.type
_entity.pdbx_description
1 polymer ?
#
loop_
_entity_poly.entity_id
_entity_poly.type
_entity_poly.pdbx_seq_one_letter_code
_entity_poly.pdbx_strand_id
1 'polypeptide(L)'
;ILTLNKLEKLLLNYTTAYVPAKGPADQILKLIIESDEINFLVGRRINIAHQDPSLPVELEIRRTVVKRIAALLEDKLLKKVKIAYI
;
A
#
# COMPACT_ATOMS: atom_id res chain seq x y z
N ILE A 1 2.04 6.19 8.58
CA ILE A 1 1.78 5.75 7.17
C ILE A 1 3.00 6.02 6.27
N LEU A 2 4.20 6.22 6.82
CA LEU A 2 5.37 6.65 6.04
C LEU A 2 5.86 5.61 5.02
N THR A 3 5.88 4.33 5.39
CA THR A 3 6.35 3.24 4.53
C THR A 3 5.44 3.00 3.33
N LEU A 4 4.11 3.00 3.52
CA LEU A 4 3.15 2.82 2.41
C LEU A 4 3.15 4.02 1.46
N ASN A 5 3.27 5.25 1.96
CA ASN A 5 3.42 6.42 1.11
C ASN A 5 4.73 6.39 0.32
N LYS A 6 5.82 5.87 0.90
CA LYS A 6 7.08 5.67 0.17
C LYS A 6 6.89 4.60 -0.92
N LEU A 7 6.24 3.49 -0.61
CA LEU A 7 5.94 2.43 -1.58
C LEU A 7 5.10 2.95 -2.75
N GLU A 8 4.06 3.73 -2.48
CA GLU A 8 3.24 4.39 -3.51
C GLU A 8 4.11 5.22 -4.47
N LYS A 9 5.00 6.06 -3.93
CA LYS A 9 5.93 6.85 -4.75
C LYS A 9 6.90 5.98 -5.56
N LEU A 10 7.37 4.87 -5.00
CA LEU A 10 8.23 3.93 -5.71
C LEU A 10 7.49 3.26 -6.86
N LEU A 11 6.26 2.80 -6.66
CA LEU A 11 5.43 2.19 -7.71
C LEU A 11 5.10 3.17 -8.83
N LEU A 12 4.76 4.42 -8.47
CA LEU A 12 4.46 5.47 -9.44
C LEU A 12 5.65 5.77 -10.36
N ASN A 13 6.88 5.75 -9.82
CA ASN A 13 8.11 5.96 -10.58
C ASN A 13 8.81 4.67 -11.02
N TYR A 14 8.19 3.50 -10.76
CA TYR A 14 8.81 2.22 -11.05
C TYR A 14 9.08 2.06 -12.56
N THR A 15 10.27 1.58 -12.87
CA THR A 15 10.69 1.15 -14.20
C THR A 15 11.42 -0.18 -14.06
N THR A 16 11.53 -0.96 -15.12
CA THR A 16 12.24 -2.26 -15.12
C THR A 16 13.74 -2.13 -14.79
N ALA A 17 14.30 -0.92 -14.90
CA ALA A 17 15.69 -0.61 -14.52
C ALA A 17 15.85 -0.24 -13.02
N TYR A 18 14.75 -0.17 -12.26
CA TYR A 18 14.81 0.21 -10.85
C TYR A 18 15.43 -0.91 -10.01
N VAL A 19 16.52 -0.60 -9.31
CA VAL A 19 17.17 -1.50 -8.35
C VAL A 19 16.65 -1.17 -6.95
N PRO A 20 15.91 -2.08 -6.29
CA PRO A 20 15.43 -1.86 -4.93
C PRO A 20 16.60 -1.65 -3.96
N ALA A 21 16.52 -0.60 -3.14
CA ALA A 21 17.48 -0.39 -2.06
C ALA A 21 17.18 -1.34 -0.87
N LYS A 22 17.89 -1.17 0.26
CA LYS A 22 17.67 -1.99 1.47
C LYS A 22 16.52 -1.51 2.38
N GLY A 23 15.75 -0.50 1.95
CA GLY A 23 14.68 0.09 2.75
C GLY A 23 13.44 -0.82 2.89
N PRO A 24 12.58 -0.58 3.89
CA PRO A 24 11.38 -1.40 4.10
C PRO A 24 10.39 -1.32 2.92
N ALA A 25 10.24 -0.15 2.29
CA ALA A 25 9.40 0.00 1.10
C ALA A 25 9.99 -0.75 -0.12
N ASP A 26 11.31 -0.75 -0.24
CA ASP A 26 12.04 -1.45 -1.30
C ASP A 26 11.91 -2.97 -1.17
N GLN A 27 11.95 -3.49 0.06
CA GLN A 27 11.71 -4.91 0.34
C GLN A 27 10.28 -5.32 -0.06
N ILE A 28 9.27 -4.49 0.25
CA ILE A 28 7.89 -4.75 -0.18
C ILE A 28 7.79 -4.70 -1.71
N LEU A 29 8.43 -3.73 -2.37
CA LEU A 29 8.44 -3.64 -3.83
C LEU A 29 9.06 -4.88 -4.47
N LYS A 30 10.14 -5.44 -3.89
CA LYS A 30 10.74 -6.68 -4.38
C LYS A 30 9.73 -7.83 -4.35
N LEU A 31 9.04 -8.02 -3.23
CA LEU A 31 8.00 -9.06 -3.09
C LEU A 31 6.87 -8.86 -4.11
N ILE A 32 6.47 -7.62 -4.35
CA ILE A 32 5.43 -7.26 -5.33
C ILE A 32 5.83 -7.64 -6.75
N ILE A 33 7.08 -7.36 -7.15
CA ILE A 33 7.57 -7.67 -8.50
C ILE A 33 7.61 -9.18 -8.73
N GLU A 34 8.05 -9.93 -7.71
CA GLU A 34 8.16 -11.40 -7.73
C GLU A 34 6.81 -12.13 -7.64
N SER A 35 5.70 -11.43 -7.39
CA SER A 35 4.37 -12.03 -7.19
C SER A 35 3.40 -11.67 -8.30
N ASP A 36 2.56 -12.60 -8.75
CA ASP A 36 1.53 -12.34 -9.77
C ASP A 36 0.18 -11.87 -9.17
N GLU A 37 -0.12 -12.33 -7.95
CA GLU A 37 -1.32 -11.97 -7.21
C GLU A 37 -0.96 -11.36 -5.86
N ILE A 38 -1.61 -10.25 -5.52
CA ILE A 38 -1.36 -9.49 -4.29
C ILE A 38 -2.67 -9.36 -3.51
N ASN A 39 -2.65 -9.83 -2.26
CA ASN A 39 -3.80 -9.78 -1.35
C ASN A 39 -3.52 -8.79 -0.21
N PHE A 40 -4.23 -7.66 -0.21
CA PHE A 40 -4.19 -6.70 0.89
C PHE A 40 -5.21 -7.08 1.96
N LEU A 41 -4.72 -7.39 3.17
CA LEU A 41 -5.54 -7.56 4.36
C LEU A 41 -5.48 -6.28 5.20
N VAL A 42 -6.55 -5.47 5.14
CA VAL A 42 -6.61 -4.17 5.79
C VAL A 42 -7.42 -4.26 7.07
N GLY A 43 -6.73 -4.20 8.21
CA GLY A 43 -7.37 -4.19 9.52
C GLY A 43 -8.32 -3.01 9.71
N ARG A 44 -9.52 -3.27 10.22
CA ARG A 44 -10.56 -2.27 10.52
C ARG A 44 -10.49 -1.74 11.96
N ARG A 45 -9.56 -2.25 12.78
CA ARG A 45 -9.44 -1.86 14.19
C ARG A 45 -9.17 -0.35 14.28
N ILE A 46 -10.12 0.36 14.87
CA ILE A 46 -10.00 1.78 15.17
C ILE A 46 -8.87 1.96 16.19
N ASN A 47 -8.00 2.92 15.96
CA ASN A 47 -6.94 3.25 16.90
C ASN A 47 -7.58 3.89 18.16
N ILE A 48 -7.71 3.11 19.24
CA ILE A 48 -8.43 3.50 20.46
C ILE A 48 -7.76 4.71 21.16
N ALA A 49 -6.51 5.03 20.83
CA ALA A 49 -5.80 6.21 21.33
C ALA A 49 -6.43 7.56 20.90
N HIS A 50 -7.39 7.56 19.96
CA HIS A 50 -8.09 8.75 19.48
C HIS A 50 -9.61 8.58 19.60
N GLN A 51 -10.11 8.39 20.82
CA GLN A 51 -11.54 8.31 21.16
C GLN A 51 -12.32 9.65 21.05
N ASP A 52 -11.75 10.66 20.39
CA ASP A 52 -12.44 11.92 20.15
C ASP A 52 -13.40 11.77 18.94
N PRO A 53 -14.73 11.86 19.14
CA PRO A 53 -15.74 11.64 18.10
C PRO A 53 -15.70 12.67 16.96
N SER A 54 -14.84 13.69 17.05
CA SER A 54 -14.64 14.73 16.04
C SER A 54 -13.63 14.39 14.93
N LEU A 55 -12.93 13.25 15.01
CA LEU A 55 -11.82 12.91 14.09
C LEU A 55 -12.17 11.83 13.06
N PRO A 56 -12.63 12.18 11.85
CA PRO A 56 -12.85 11.24 10.75
C PRO A 56 -11.66 11.19 9.79
N VAL A 57 -10.44 10.83 10.24
CA VAL A 57 -9.26 11.03 9.36
C VAL A 57 -8.30 9.84 9.24
N GLU A 58 -7.84 9.21 10.33
CA GLU A 58 -6.70 8.29 10.22
C GLU A 58 -6.99 6.96 9.48
N LEU A 59 -8.18 6.39 9.68
CA LEU A 59 -8.59 5.14 9.01
C LEU A 59 -8.85 5.36 7.52
N GLU A 60 -9.36 6.53 7.15
CA GLU A 60 -9.56 6.89 5.74
C GLU A 60 -8.23 7.00 5.01
N ILE A 61 -7.18 7.54 5.65
CA ILE A 61 -5.87 7.68 5.02
C ILE A 61 -5.28 6.30 4.70
N ARG A 62 -5.35 5.33 5.63
CA ARG A 62 -4.83 3.97 5.36
C ARG A 62 -5.57 3.28 4.22
N ARG A 63 -6.91 3.35 4.23
CA ARG A 63 -7.74 2.75 3.16
C ARG A 63 -7.46 3.41 1.81
N THR A 64 -7.34 4.74 1.79
CA THR A 64 -7.08 5.51 0.58
C THR A 64 -5.70 5.17 0.00
N VAL A 65 -4.66 5.12 0.82
CA VAL A 65 -3.30 4.76 0.36
C VAL A 65 -3.28 3.34 -0.21
N VAL A 66 -3.91 2.37 0.45
CA VAL A 66 -3.98 0.99 -0.07
C VAL A 66 -4.73 0.94 -1.40
N LYS A 67 -5.84 1.67 -1.55
CA LYS A 67 -6.56 1.74 -2.83
C LYS A 67 -5.72 2.31 -3.96
N ARG A 68 -4.96 3.39 -3.71
CA ARG A 68 -4.07 3.98 -4.73
C ARG A 68 -2.94 3.04 -5.11
N ILE A 69 -2.35 2.35 -4.14
CA ILE A 69 -1.35 1.32 -4.40
C ILE A 69 -1.95 0.19 -5.24
N ALA A 70 -3.13 -0.31 -4.90
CA ALA A 70 -3.81 -1.36 -5.65
C ALA A 70 -4.03 -0.95 -7.12
N ALA A 71 -4.54 0.25 -7.37
CA ALA A 71 -4.72 0.78 -8.72
C ALA A 71 -3.39 0.83 -9.49
N LEU A 72 -2.31 1.30 -8.87
CA LEU A 72 -0.98 1.31 -9.53
C LEU A 72 -0.50 -0.10 -9.89
N LEU A 73 -0.78 -1.09 -9.06
CA LEU A 73 -0.38 -2.49 -9.31
C LEU A 73 -1.20 -3.11 -10.45
N GLU A 74 -2.49 -2.83 -10.51
CA GLU A 74 -3.37 -3.31 -11.58
C GLU A 74 -3.08 -2.59 -12.91
N ASP A 75 -3.02 -1.26 -12.91
CA ASP A 75 -2.93 -0.47 -14.14
C ASP A 75 -1.52 -0.49 -14.77
N LYS A 76 -0.48 -0.36 -13.93
CA LYS A 76 0.91 -0.20 -14.42
C LYS A 76 1.67 -1.51 -14.51
N LEU A 77 1.39 -2.43 -13.59
CA LEU A 77 2.12 -3.70 -13.47
C LEU A 77 1.28 -4.90 -13.91
N LEU A 78 0.00 -4.69 -14.24
CA LEU A 78 -0.93 -5.72 -14.70
C LEU A 78 -1.03 -6.91 -13.73
N LYS A 79 -0.91 -6.63 -12.43
CA LYS A 79 -1.00 -7.62 -11.35
C LYS A 79 -2.45 -7.80 -10.92
N LYS A 80 -2.78 -8.99 -10.42
CA LYS A 80 -4.10 -9.25 -9.85
C LYS A 80 -4.12 -8.81 -8.39
N VAL A 81 -4.99 -7.87 -8.04
CA VAL A 81 -5.07 -7.36 -6.66
C VAL A 81 -6.42 -7.69 -6.03
N LYS A 82 -6.40 -8.07 -4.75
CA LYS A 82 -7.61 -8.23 -3.92
C LYS A 82 -7.43 -7.47 -2.61
N ILE A 83 -8.48 -6.80 -2.15
CA ILE A 83 -8.48 -6.07 -0.89
C ILE A 83 -9.59 -6.66 -0.01
N ALA A 84 -9.20 -7.17 1.16
CA ALA A 84 -10.13 -7.62 2.19
C ALA A 84 -9.99 -6.75 3.43
N TYR A 85 -11.13 -6.34 3.99
CA TYR A 85 -11.18 -5.57 5.23
C TYR A 85 -11.57 -6.50 6.38
N ILE A 86 -10.62 -6.73 7.29
CA ILE A 86 -10.77 -7.68 8.41
C ILE A 86 -10.86 -6.96 9.75
#